data_AF-A0A2N8LZP7-F1
#
_entry.id   AF-A0A2N8LZP7-F1
#
_cell.length_a   1.000
_cell.length_b   1.000
_cell.length_c   1.000
_cell.angle_alpha   90.00
_cell.angle_beta   90.00
_cell.angle_gamma   90.00
#
_symmetry.space_group_name_H-M   'P 1'
#
loop_
_entity.id
_entity.type
_entity.pdbx_description
1 polymer ?
#
loop_
_entity_poly.entity_id
_entity_poly.type
_entity_poly.pdbx_seq_one_letter_code
_entity_poly.pdbx_strand_id
1 'polypeptide(L)'
;MNDSISLPNYNNIQGLLDAHLAQLQQRFGMSMWMITRLQGEELLILRVRDGTYGLHQGHRLEWQTSYCVRMVELGNARVVADTALNPIYQDAPINANLSIGAYIGLPLLDAQQQLFGTLCALDPEPQPEALANAQEALEHEAALISHLLNSAVRDARQQRLTTFIEHPDRCDLTGLPGPKGWDDILQQELGNTRDLGMQSSVLQLQGPEEADSEIIADSLAALLREQDSVAHLGDNRFAILLADTDHRNAQRAADRIRDALNAKQLLVRLQHRALTA
;
A
#
# COMPACT_ATOMS: atom_id res chain seq x y z
N MET A 1 12.43 44.23 -8.91
CA MET A 1 11.85 43.50 -7.78
C MET A 1 11.54 42.11 -8.30
N ASN A 2 12.42 41.15 -8.05
CA ASN A 2 12.15 39.75 -8.32
C ASN A 2 11.29 39.24 -7.17
N ASP A 3 9.97 39.37 -7.29
CA ASP A 3 9.08 38.59 -6.44
C ASP A 3 9.27 37.13 -6.88
N SER A 4 10.10 36.41 -6.12
CA SER A 4 10.24 34.97 -6.30
C SER A 4 8.86 34.34 -6.10
N ILE A 5 8.33 33.68 -7.13
CA ILE A 5 7.14 32.86 -7.01
C ILE A 5 7.41 31.82 -5.91
N SER A 6 6.77 31.99 -4.76
CA SER A 6 6.91 31.11 -3.60
C SER A 6 5.70 30.21 -3.54
N LEU A 7 5.85 28.97 -4.00
CA LEU A 7 4.88 27.90 -3.81
C LEU A 7 5.39 26.94 -2.75
N PRO A 8 4.51 26.33 -1.94
CA PRO A 8 4.88 25.20 -1.10
C PRO A 8 5.53 24.10 -1.95
N ASN A 9 6.72 23.67 -1.56
CA ASN A 9 7.41 22.55 -2.22
C ASN A 9 7.31 21.30 -1.34
N TYR A 10 6.86 20.19 -1.93
CA TYR A 10 6.75 18.90 -1.25
C TYR A 10 7.75 17.92 -1.88
N ASN A 11 8.71 17.48 -1.09
CA ASN A 11 9.80 16.61 -1.58
C ASN A 11 9.40 15.12 -1.67
N ASN A 12 8.22 14.76 -1.20
CA ASN A 12 7.69 13.40 -1.27
C ASN A 12 6.16 13.41 -1.27
N ILE A 13 5.56 12.30 -1.74
CA ILE A 13 4.09 12.18 -1.82
C ILE A 13 3.45 12.23 -0.43
N GLN A 14 4.17 11.78 0.59
CA GLN A 14 3.68 11.78 1.95
C GLN A 14 3.40 13.24 2.38
N GLY A 15 4.37 14.13 2.37
CA GLY A 15 4.17 15.54 2.73
C GLY A 15 3.04 16.20 1.94
N LEU A 16 2.92 15.88 0.64
CA LEU A 16 1.84 16.39 -0.21
C LEU A 16 0.46 15.92 0.24
N LEU A 17 0.27 14.61 0.47
CA LEU A 17 -1.03 14.06 0.89
C LEU A 17 -1.43 14.54 2.29
N ASP A 18 -0.51 14.73 3.23
CA ASP A 18 -0.84 15.32 4.55
C ASP A 18 -1.29 16.77 4.43
N ALA A 19 -0.59 17.56 3.61
CA ALA A 19 -0.99 18.92 3.34
C ALA A 19 -2.35 18.97 2.65
N HIS A 20 -2.61 18.03 1.74
CA HIS A 20 -3.91 17.90 1.08
C HIS A 20 -5.03 17.56 2.08
N LEU A 21 -4.82 16.60 2.99
CA LEU A 21 -5.78 16.34 4.08
C LEU A 21 -6.01 17.55 4.97
N ALA A 22 -4.96 18.34 5.25
CA ALA A 22 -5.10 19.57 6.01
C ALA A 22 -5.94 20.63 5.26
N GLN A 23 -5.78 20.74 3.94
CA GLN A 23 -6.62 21.63 3.12
C GLN A 23 -8.08 21.17 3.07
N LEU A 24 -8.32 19.86 2.92
CA LEU A 24 -9.67 19.30 2.95
C LEU A 24 -10.35 19.59 4.30
N GLN A 25 -9.64 19.37 5.41
CA GLN A 25 -10.16 19.67 6.74
C GLN A 25 -10.46 21.17 6.93
N GLN A 26 -9.57 22.04 6.46
CA GLN A 26 -9.77 23.49 6.56
C GLN A 26 -10.97 23.96 5.73
N ARG A 27 -11.18 23.37 4.54
CA ARG A 27 -12.20 23.79 3.58
C ARG A 27 -13.59 23.22 3.88
N PHE A 28 -13.65 21.95 4.31
CA PHE A 28 -14.89 21.19 4.43
C PHE A 28 -15.23 20.81 5.88
N GLY A 29 -14.38 21.15 6.84
CA GLY A 29 -14.57 20.78 8.25
C GLY A 29 -14.27 19.32 8.49
N MET A 30 -15.05 18.67 9.35
CA MET A 30 -14.86 17.31 9.86
C MET A 30 -13.68 17.15 10.83
N SER A 31 -13.93 16.45 11.93
CA SER A 31 -12.94 16.24 12.99
C SER A 31 -11.81 15.28 12.59
N MET A 32 -12.04 14.40 11.62
CA MET A 32 -11.06 13.45 11.12
C MET A 32 -11.14 13.29 9.60
N TRP A 33 -9.97 13.26 8.95
CA TRP A 33 -9.79 12.87 7.55
C TRP A 33 -8.76 11.77 7.41
N MET A 34 -9.00 10.80 6.54
CA MET A 34 -8.05 9.73 6.28
C MET A 34 -8.06 9.25 4.82
N ILE A 35 -6.88 8.81 4.38
CA ILE A 35 -6.66 8.06 3.15
C ILE A 35 -6.36 6.63 3.56
N THR A 36 -7.11 5.68 3.02
CA THR A 36 -6.94 4.26 3.29
C THR A 36 -6.56 3.49 2.03
N ARG A 37 -5.99 2.30 2.22
CA ARG A 37 -5.84 1.27 1.19
C ARG A 37 -6.61 0.03 1.60
N LEU A 38 -7.41 -0.53 0.70
CA LEU A 38 -8.09 -1.79 0.90
C LEU A 38 -7.11 -2.95 0.64
N GLN A 39 -7.04 -3.89 1.58
CA GLN A 39 -6.23 -5.10 1.50
C GLN A 39 -7.06 -6.29 1.98
N GLY A 40 -7.65 -7.06 1.07
CA GLY A 40 -8.60 -8.10 1.45
C GLY A 40 -9.79 -7.48 2.19
N GLU A 41 -9.96 -7.84 3.46
CA GLU A 41 -11.04 -7.37 4.34
C GLU A 41 -10.63 -6.23 5.29
N GLU A 42 -9.46 -5.61 5.07
CA GLU A 42 -8.93 -4.56 5.94
C GLU A 42 -8.71 -3.25 5.18
N LEU A 43 -9.08 -2.14 5.81
CA LEU A 43 -8.68 -0.78 5.42
C LEU A 43 -7.44 -0.37 6.22
N LEU A 44 -6.29 -0.39 5.56
CA LEU A 44 -5.06 0.15 6.13
C LEU A 44 -5.07 1.67 6.02
N ILE A 45 -4.97 2.37 7.15
CA ILE A 45 -4.83 3.83 7.17
C ILE A 45 -3.43 4.18 6.65
N LEU A 46 -3.39 4.69 5.42
CA LEU A 46 -2.15 5.23 4.85
C LEU A 46 -1.83 6.57 5.49
N ARG A 47 -2.83 7.45 5.58
CA ARG A 47 -2.70 8.82 6.11
C ARG A 47 -3.92 9.22 6.87
N VAL A 48 -3.71 10.01 7.91
CA VAL A 48 -4.78 10.47 8.77
C VAL A 48 -4.44 11.81 9.39
N ARG A 49 -5.46 12.63 9.50
CA ARG A 49 -5.48 13.86 10.28
C ARG A 49 -6.67 13.77 11.22
N ASP A 50 -6.41 13.42 12.46
CA ASP A 50 -7.44 13.11 13.45
C ASP A 50 -7.27 13.96 14.71
N GLY A 51 -8.36 14.59 15.15
CA GLY A 51 -8.45 15.31 16.41
C GLY A 51 -9.41 14.69 17.43
N THR A 52 -9.97 13.50 17.17
CA THR A 52 -11.10 12.96 17.94
C THR A 52 -11.04 11.45 18.18
N TYR A 53 -10.74 10.63 17.19
CA TYR A 53 -10.95 9.17 17.25
C TYR A 53 -9.74 8.36 17.72
N GLY A 54 -8.56 8.98 17.82
CA GLY A 54 -7.32 8.30 18.18
C GLY A 54 -6.80 7.37 17.07
N LEU A 55 -7.09 7.67 15.81
CA LEU A 55 -6.61 6.93 14.65
C LEU A 55 -5.22 7.42 14.22
N HIS A 56 -4.39 6.48 13.79
CA HIS A 56 -3.00 6.72 13.40
C HIS A 56 -2.66 5.97 12.11
N GLN A 57 -1.63 6.43 11.39
CA GLN A 57 -1.10 5.68 10.24
C GLN A 57 -0.75 4.25 10.66
N GLY A 58 -1.07 3.29 9.79
CA GLY A 58 -0.83 1.86 10.02
C GLY A 58 -1.94 1.15 10.79
N HIS A 59 -2.91 1.87 11.38
CA HIS A 59 -4.11 1.24 11.92
C HIS A 59 -4.87 0.51 10.80
N ARG A 60 -5.47 -0.62 11.16
CA ARG A 60 -6.29 -1.44 10.28
C ARG A 60 -7.74 -1.39 10.78
N LEU A 61 -8.64 -0.97 9.92
CA LEU A 61 -10.07 -0.98 10.17
C LEU A 61 -10.69 -2.15 9.42
N GLU A 62 -11.71 -2.78 9.99
CA GLU A 62 -12.42 -3.88 9.34
C GLU A 62 -13.33 -3.33 8.22
N TRP A 63 -13.16 -3.84 7.00
CA TRP A 63 -13.90 -3.38 5.83
C TRP A 63 -15.40 -3.57 6.01
N GLN A 64 -15.81 -4.78 6.39
CA GLN A 64 -17.21 -5.21 6.46
C GLN A 64 -18.06 -4.46 7.50
N THR A 65 -17.43 -3.91 8.54
CA THR A 65 -18.14 -3.14 9.57
C THR A 65 -18.21 -1.65 9.25
N SER A 66 -17.39 -1.16 8.31
CA SER A 66 -17.19 0.25 8.03
C SER A 66 -18.37 0.93 7.30
N TYR A 67 -18.39 2.25 7.31
CA TYR A 67 -19.26 3.01 6.39
C TYR A 67 -18.76 2.95 4.95
N CYS A 68 -17.45 2.83 4.74
CA CYS A 68 -16.88 2.92 3.40
C CYS A 68 -17.28 1.70 2.53
N VAL A 69 -17.50 0.50 3.09
CA VAL A 69 -18.10 -0.64 2.33
C VAL A 69 -19.53 -0.37 1.89
N ARG A 70 -20.34 0.29 2.72
CA ARG A 70 -21.73 0.64 2.40
C ARG A 70 -21.80 1.67 1.28
N MET A 71 -20.88 2.62 1.30
CA MET A 71 -20.73 3.61 0.23
C MET A 71 -20.32 2.95 -1.09
N VAL A 72 -19.33 2.03 -1.07
CA VAL A 72 -18.81 1.42 -2.30
C VAL A 72 -19.72 0.33 -2.86
N GLU A 73 -20.13 -0.65 -2.05
CA GLU A 73 -20.82 -1.84 -2.53
C GLU A 73 -22.34 -1.65 -2.61
N LEU A 74 -22.92 -0.85 -1.72
CA LEU A 74 -24.37 -0.59 -1.70
C LEU A 74 -24.76 0.70 -2.44
N GLY A 75 -23.79 1.45 -2.97
CA GLY A 75 -24.02 2.68 -3.72
C GLY A 75 -24.67 3.80 -2.90
N ASN A 76 -24.43 3.82 -1.58
CA ASN A 76 -25.03 4.83 -0.70
C ASN A 76 -24.40 6.21 -0.88
N ALA A 77 -25.04 7.23 -0.29
CA ALA A 77 -24.60 8.62 -0.31
C ALA A 77 -23.15 8.76 0.17
N ARG A 78 -22.34 9.48 -0.63
CA ARG A 78 -20.91 9.74 -0.39
C ARG A 78 -20.68 10.87 0.61
N VAL A 79 -21.65 11.78 0.74
CA VAL A 79 -21.60 12.90 1.67
C VAL A 79 -22.89 12.90 2.47
N VAL A 80 -22.78 12.71 3.78
CA VAL A 80 -23.90 12.59 4.70
C VAL A 80 -23.68 13.53 5.87
N ALA A 81 -24.48 14.60 5.90
CA ALA A 81 -24.40 15.63 6.93
C ALA A 81 -24.94 15.15 8.29
N ASP A 82 -25.93 14.26 8.28
CA ASP A 82 -26.48 13.63 9.48
C ASP A 82 -26.72 12.14 9.20
N THR A 83 -25.90 11.29 9.81
CA THR A 83 -25.95 9.84 9.63
C THR A 83 -27.18 9.20 10.27
N ALA A 84 -27.78 9.84 11.28
CA ALA A 84 -28.99 9.35 11.94
C ALA A 84 -30.21 9.44 11.02
N LEU A 85 -30.16 10.27 9.98
CA LEU A 85 -31.20 10.38 8.95
C LEU A 85 -31.02 9.37 7.81
N ASN A 86 -29.93 8.59 7.79
CA ASN A 86 -29.66 7.58 6.78
C ASN A 86 -29.64 6.17 7.41
N PRO A 87 -30.71 5.36 7.24
CA PRO A 87 -30.83 4.05 7.89
C PRO A 87 -29.65 3.11 7.63
N ILE A 88 -29.05 3.17 6.44
CA ILE A 88 -27.93 2.29 6.09
C ILE A 88 -26.68 2.62 6.91
N TYR A 89 -26.46 3.89 7.25
CA TYR A 89 -25.35 4.29 8.11
C TYR A 89 -25.72 4.16 9.59
N GLN A 90 -26.95 4.47 9.98
CA GLN A 90 -27.44 4.30 11.34
C GLN A 90 -27.28 2.86 11.85
N ASP A 91 -27.61 1.87 11.01
CA ASP A 91 -27.57 0.44 11.36
C ASP A 91 -26.18 -0.20 11.16
N ALA A 92 -25.15 0.59 10.88
CA ALA A 92 -23.82 0.06 10.59
C ALA A 92 -23.08 -0.39 11.87
N PRO A 93 -22.42 -1.57 11.86
CA PRO A 93 -21.73 -2.11 13.03
C PRO A 93 -20.65 -1.21 13.63
N ILE A 94 -19.99 -0.37 12.82
CA ILE A 94 -18.95 0.56 13.31
C ILE A 94 -19.46 1.52 14.38
N ASN A 95 -20.78 1.80 14.43
CA ASN A 95 -21.40 2.68 15.42
C ASN A 95 -21.34 2.15 16.86
N ALA A 96 -21.06 0.85 17.03
CA ALA A 96 -20.80 0.29 18.36
C ALA A 96 -19.47 0.78 18.96
N ASN A 97 -18.53 1.23 18.12
CA ASN A 97 -17.18 1.61 18.51
C ASN A 97 -16.89 3.10 18.31
N LEU A 98 -17.52 3.73 17.31
CA LEU A 98 -17.30 5.14 16.97
C LEU A 98 -18.64 5.89 16.93
N SER A 99 -18.69 7.07 17.54
CA SER A 99 -19.79 8.01 17.35
C SER A 99 -19.55 8.77 16.04
N ILE A 100 -20.40 8.58 15.03
CA ILE A 100 -20.26 9.21 13.71
C ILE A 100 -21.55 9.95 13.38
N GLY A 101 -21.59 11.26 13.63
CA GLY A 101 -22.72 12.15 13.30
C GLY A 101 -22.73 12.61 11.85
N ALA A 102 -21.56 12.76 11.21
CA ALA A 102 -21.44 13.06 9.78
C ALA A 102 -20.36 12.19 9.11
N TYR A 103 -20.55 11.93 7.81
CA TYR A 103 -19.68 11.06 7.03
C TYR A 103 -19.41 11.62 5.63
N ILE A 104 -18.14 11.55 5.23
CA ILE A 104 -17.72 11.68 3.83
C ILE A 104 -16.98 10.41 3.45
N GLY A 105 -17.31 9.83 2.31
CA GLY A 105 -16.68 8.64 1.77
C GLY A 105 -16.57 8.69 0.27
N LEU A 106 -15.35 8.61 -0.25
CA LEU A 106 -15.07 8.69 -1.67
C LEU A 106 -14.14 7.52 -2.05
N PRO A 107 -14.49 6.73 -3.08
CA PRO A 107 -13.62 5.66 -3.54
C PRO A 107 -12.37 6.24 -4.20
N LEU A 108 -11.22 5.67 -3.87
CA LEU A 108 -9.97 5.92 -4.57
C LEU A 108 -9.72 4.74 -5.51
N LEU A 109 -9.43 5.04 -6.77
CA LEU A 109 -9.34 4.04 -7.83
C LEU A 109 -7.91 3.89 -8.34
N ASP A 110 -7.52 2.67 -8.66
CA ASP A 110 -6.25 2.39 -9.32
C ASP A 110 -6.28 2.70 -10.83
N ALA A 111 -5.15 2.50 -11.50
CA ALA A 111 -5.03 2.71 -12.94
C ALA A 111 -5.94 1.79 -13.80
N GLN A 112 -6.45 0.69 -13.22
CA GLN A 112 -7.38 -0.26 -13.83
C GLN A 112 -8.84 -0.01 -13.41
N GLN A 113 -9.12 1.14 -12.79
CA GLN A 113 -10.45 1.50 -12.25
C GLN A 113 -10.95 0.52 -11.17
N GLN A 114 -10.05 -0.22 -10.53
CA GLN A 114 -10.38 -1.05 -9.37
C GLN A 114 -10.26 -0.23 -8.09
N LEU A 115 -10.96 -0.65 -7.04
CA LEU A 115 -10.91 0.01 -5.74
C LEU A 115 -9.51 -0.14 -5.14
N PHE A 116 -8.79 0.98 -5.01
CA PHE A 116 -7.53 1.05 -4.29
C PHE A 116 -7.77 1.18 -2.77
N GLY A 117 -8.76 1.99 -2.39
CA GLY A 117 -9.06 2.33 -1.01
C GLY A 117 -10.01 3.51 -0.97
N THR A 118 -10.00 4.31 0.09
CA THR A 118 -10.96 5.40 0.25
C THR A 118 -10.35 6.67 0.84
N LEU A 119 -10.87 7.81 0.41
CA LEU A 119 -10.81 9.06 1.16
C LEU A 119 -12.07 9.09 2.02
N CYS A 120 -11.93 8.98 3.34
CA CYS A 120 -13.06 9.04 4.26
C CYS A 120 -12.82 10.16 5.29
N ALA A 121 -13.89 10.86 5.69
CA ALA A 121 -13.89 11.84 6.78
C ALA A 121 -15.05 11.53 7.73
N LEU A 122 -14.80 11.66 9.03
CA LEU A 122 -15.78 11.41 10.08
C LEU A 122 -15.86 12.62 11.01
N ASP A 123 -17.07 12.88 11.50
CA ASP A 123 -17.31 13.86 12.54
C ASP A 123 -18.27 13.27 13.58
N PRO A 124 -18.03 13.43 14.89
CA PRO A 124 -18.91 12.88 15.91
C PRO A 124 -20.27 13.58 15.94
N GLU A 125 -20.34 14.83 15.48
CA GLU A 125 -21.57 15.62 15.45
C GLU A 125 -22.11 15.72 14.02
N PRO A 126 -23.44 15.84 13.85
CA PRO A 126 -24.02 16.23 12.58
C PRO A 126 -23.46 17.56 12.08
N GLN A 127 -23.33 17.68 10.77
CA GLN A 127 -22.85 18.87 10.08
C GLN A 127 -24.00 19.61 9.38
N PRO A 128 -23.83 20.89 8.99
CA PRO A 128 -24.84 21.60 8.22
C PRO A 128 -25.20 20.87 6.92
N GLU A 129 -26.49 20.85 6.55
CA GLU A 129 -26.98 20.17 5.33
C GLU A 129 -26.27 20.65 4.05
N ALA A 130 -25.80 21.90 4.05
CA ALA A 130 -25.00 22.48 2.98
C ALA A 130 -23.69 21.69 2.68
N LEU A 131 -23.22 20.83 3.58
CA LEU A 131 -22.09 19.92 3.33
C LEU A 131 -22.33 19.05 2.10
N ALA A 132 -23.58 18.62 1.85
CA ALA A 132 -23.92 17.82 0.67
C ALA A 132 -23.57 18.53 -0.66
N ASN A 133 -23.57 19.87 -0.67
CA ASN A 133 -23.19 20.67 -1.85
C ASN A 133 -21.70 20.56 -2.19
N ALA A 134 -20.87 20.04 -1.29
CA ALA A 134 -19.44 19.84 -1.51
C ALA A 134 -19.11 18.59 -2.34
N GLN A 135 -20.10 17.73 -2.65
CA GLN A 135 -19.86 16.42 -3.25
C GLN A 135 -19.03 16.49 -4.54
N GLU A 136 -19.39 17.35 -5.51
CA GLU A 136 -18.67 17.44 -6.79
C GLU A 136 -17.20 17.86 -6.59
N ALA A 137 -16.96 18.84 -5.71
CA ALA A 137 -15.61 19.28 -5.38
C ALA A 137 -14.82 18.14 -4.72
N LEU A 138 -15.42 17.44 -3.77
CA LEU A 138 -14.79 16.32 -3.06
C LEU A 138 -14.48 15.12 -3.98
N GLU A 139 -15.37 14.83 -4.93
CA GLU A 139 -15.13 13.80 -5.95
C GLU A 139 -13.92 14.16 -6.83
N HIS A 140 -13.76 15.45 -7.16
CA HIS A 140 -12.57 15.93 -7.86
C HIS A 140 -11.29 15.74 -7.02
N GLU A 141 -11.31 16.10 -5.73
CA GLU A 141 -10.16 15.90 -4.83
C GLU A 141 -9.79 14.41 -4.70
N ALA A 142 -10.79 13.52 -4.60
CA ALA A 142 -10.57 12.07 -4.58
C ALA A 142 -9.93 11.56 -5.88
N ALA A 143 -10.32 12.11 -7.03
CA ALA A 143 -9.70 11.78 -8.32
C ALA A 143 -8.23 12.25 -8.38
N LEU A 144 -7.92 13.44 -7.86
CA LEU A 144 -6.54 13.94 -7.76
C LEU A 144 -5.68 13.06 -6.84
N ILE A 145 -6.19 12.70 -5.66
CA ILE A 145 -5.51 11.80 -4.73
C ILE A 145 -5.29 10.42 -5.37
N SER A 146 -6.29 9.88 -6.06
CA SER A 146 -6.17 8.62 -6.81
C SER A 146 -5.05 8.71 -7.84
N HIS A 147 -4.99 9.80 -8.60
CA HIS A 147 -3.93 10.00 -9.59
C HIS A 147 -2.53 10.05 -8.95
N LEU A 148 -2.38 10.78 -7.84
CA LEU A 148 -1.12 10.89 -7.10
C LEU A 148 -0.67 9.53 -6.56
N LEU A 149 -1.56 8.77 -5.92
CA LEU A 149 -1.28 7.43 -5.39
C LEU A 149 -0.86 6.46 -6.51
N ASN A 150 -1.58 6.49 -7.64
CA ASN A 150 -1.21 5.70 -8.81
C ASN A 150 0.18 6.07 -9.35
N SER A 151 0.55 7.35 -9.33
CA SER A 151 1.89 7.77 -9.71
C SER A 151 2.94 7.23 -8.76
N ALA A 152 2.77 7.40 -7.45
CA ALA A 152 3.72 6.89 -6.49
C ALA A 152 3.86 5.35 -6.52
N VAL A 153 2.78 4.62 -6.79
CA VAL A 153 2.84 3.16 -6.99
C VAL A 153 3.67 2.80 -8.22
N ARG A 154 3.52 3.54 -9.33
CA ARG A 154 4.36 3.34 -10.53
C ARG A 154 5.83 3.70 -10.25
N ASP A 155 6.07 4.81 -9.58
CA ASP A 155 7.42 5.28 -9.24
C ASP A 155 8.12 4.29 -8.30
N ALA A 156 7.42 3.75 -7.31
CA ALA A 156 7.93 2.72 -6.42
C ALA A 156 8.31 1.43 -7.17
N ARG A 157 7.49 1.02 -8.15
CA ARG A 157 7.79 -0.13 -9.02
C ARG A 157 9.04 0.12 -9.87
N GLN A 158 9.12 1.30 -10.49
CA GLN A 158 10.28 1.69 -11.30
C GLN A 158 11.56 1.74 -10.46
N GLN A 159 11.48 2.36 -9.28
CA GLN A 159 12.62 2.47 -8.37
C GLN A 159 13.09 1.09 -7.92
N ARG A 160 12.19 0.11 -7.73
CA ARG A 160 12.57 -1.26 -7.37
C ARG A 160 13.44 -1.91 -8.46
N LEU A 161 13.03 -1.75 -9.73
CA LEU A 161 13.79 -2.24 -10.88
C LEU A 161 15.15 -1.55 -10.98
N THR A 162 15.18 -0.22 -10.89
CA THR A 162 16.43 0.56 -10.94
C THR A 162 17.37 0.14 -9.82
N THR A 163 16.90 0.07 -8.57
CA THR A 163 17.72 -0.41 -7.45
C THR A 163 18.20 -1.84 -7.73
N PHE A 164 17.33 -2.75 -8.15
CA PHE A 164 17.73 -4.13 -8.45
C PHE A 164 18.78 -4.23 -9.56
N ILE A 165 18.75 -3.40 -10.61
CA ILE A 165 19.65 -3.45 -11.78
C ILE A 165 20.95 -2.65 -11.58
N GLU A 166 20.89 -1.50 -10.91
CA GLU A 166 22.00 -0.54 -10.85
C GLU A 166 22.76 -0.54 -9.52
N HIS A 167 22.30 -1.29 -8.50
CA HIS A 167 23.01 -1.39 -7.23
C HIS A 167 24.49 -1.80 -7.41
N PRO A 168 25.44 -1.14 -6.73
CA PRO A 168 26.87 -1.42 -6.89
C PRO A 168 27.34 -2.71 -6.21
N ASP A 169 26.68 -3.15 -5.14
CA ASP A 169 26.98 -4.42 -4.47
C ASP A 169 26.43 -5.60 -5.28
N ARG A 170 27.32 -6.36 -5.92
CA ARG A 170 27.02 -7.46 -6.84
C ARG A 170 27.85 -8.69 -6.53
N CYS A 171 27.26 -9.86 -6.67
CA CYS A 171 27.99 -11.12 -6.63
C CYS A 171 28.70 -11.36 -7.97
N ASP A 172 30.00 -11.58 -7.94
CA ASP A 172 30.82 -11.84 -9.14
C ASP A 172 30.38 -13.08 -9.93
N LEU A 173 29.83 -14.10 -9.25
CA LEU A 173 29.39 -15.34 -9.90
C LEU A 173 28.06 -15.19 -10.63
N THR A 174 27.08 -14.53 -10.00
CA THR A 174 25.69 -14.55 -10.49
C THR A 174 25.24 -13.21 -11.07
N GLY A 175 26.01 -12.14 -10.87
CA GLY A 175 25.60 -10.78 -11.20
C GLY A 175 24.44 -10.23 -10.36
N LEU A 176 23.88 -11.02 -9.43
CA LEU A 176 22.79 -10.61 -8.56
C LEU A 176 23.26 -9.62 -7.49
N PRO A 177 22.36 -8.77 -6.93
CA PRO A 177 22.66 -7.99 -5.74
C PRO A 177 23.29 -8.84 -4.63
N GLY A 178 24.32 -8.32 -3.98
CA GLY A 178 24.93 -8.92 -2.80
C GLY A 178 24.14 -8.61 -1.50
N PRO A 179 24.72 -8.90 -0.31
CA PRO A 179 24.08 -8.64 0.97
C PRO A 179 23.68 -7.18 1.22
N LYS A 180 24.52 -6.22 0.83
CA LYS A 180 24.23 -4.79 0.98
C LYS A 180 23.14 -4.36 -0.01
N GLY A 181 23.17 -4.89 -1.24
CA GLY A 181 22.10 -4.68 -2.22
C GLY A 181 20.76 -5.21 -1.75
N TRP A 182 20.74 -6.37 -1.10
CA TRP A 182 19.55 -6.92 -0.48
C TRP A 182 18.99 -6.01 0.62
N ASP A 183 19.85 -5.52 1.53
CA ASP A 183 19.42 -4.63 2.60
C ASP A 183 18.76 -3.37 2.05
N ASP A 184 19.34 -2.75 1.03
CA ASP A 184 18.81 -1.51 0.44
C ASP A 184 17.49 -1.75 -0.34
N ILE A 185 17.37 -2.88 -1.06
CA ILE A 185 16.10 -3.32 -1.66
C ILE A 185 15.03 -3.52 -0.58
N LEU A 186 15.38 -4.18 0.53
CA LEU A 186 14.44 -4.47 1.61
C LEU A 186 13.98 -3.20 2.34
N GLN A 187 14.91 -2.28 2.62
CA GLN A 187 14.58 -0.99 3.23
C GLN A 187 13.67 -0.14 2.35
N GLN A 188 13.94 -0.10 1.04
CA GLN A 188 13.07 0.57 0.09
C GLN A 188 11.65 -0.03 0.12
N GLU A 189 11.52 -1.35 0.09
CA GLU A 189 10.22 -2.00 0.08
C GLU A 189 9.46 -1.88 1.41
N LEU A 190 10.16 -1.84 2.54
CA LEU A 190 9.57 -1.52 3.84
C LEU A 190 8.96 -0.10 3.82
N GLY A 191 9.64 0.87 3.20
CA GLY A 191 9.09 2.20 2.97
C GLY A 191 7.80 2.16 2.13
N ASN A 192 7.81 1.42 1.02
CA ASN A 192 6.62 1.24 0.17
C ASN A 192 5.44 0.58 0.91
N THR A 193 5.75 -0.41 1.75
CA THR A 193 4.76 -1.09 2.59
C THR A 193 4.11 -0.12 3.57
N ARG A 194 4.93 0.71 4.24
CA ARG A 194 4.46 1.71 5.21
C ARG A 194 3.64 2.82 4.57
N ASP A 195 4.13 3.36 3.46
CA ASP A 195 3.65 4.65 2.94
C ASP A 195 2.56 4.49 1.87
N LEU A 196 2.62 3.39 1.10
CA LEU A 196 1.66 3.10 0.04
C LEU A 196 0.80 1.87 0.36
N GLY A 197 1.07 1.17 1.47
CA GLY A 197 0.38 -0.08 1.79
C GLY A 197 0.65 -1.17 0.76
N MET A 198 1.83 -1.21 0.14
CA MET A 198 2.18 -2.35 -0.71
C MET A 198 2.23 -3.64 0.13
N GLN A 199 1.77 -4.75 -0.45
CA GLN A 199 1.87 -6.06 0.19
C GLN A 199 3.00 -6.81 -0.46
N SER A 200 4.05 -7.11 0.29
CA SER A 200 5.20 -7.83 -0.24
C SER A 200 5.59 -8.96 0.70
N SER A 201 6.27 -9.97 0.18
CA SER A 201 6.72 -11.12 0.95
C SER A 201 8.18 -11.41 0.65
N VAL A 202 8.90 -11.93 1.63
CA VAL A 202 10.30 -12.33 1.47
C VAL A 202 10.40 -13.84 1.51
N LEU A 203 11.09 -14.43 0.54
CA LEU A 203 11.55 -15.81 0.59
C LEU A 203 13.05 -15.85 0.91
N GLN A 204 13.45 -16.82 1.72
CA GLN A 204 14.84 -17.19 1.93
C GLN A 204 15.04 -18.60 1.41
N LEU A 205 15.94 -18.74 0.45
CA LEU A 205 16.29 -20.00 -0.20
C LEU A 205 17.71 -20.40 0.20
N GLN A 206 17.87 -21.65 0.62
CA GLN A 206 19.17 -22.31 0.79
C GLN A 206 19.27 -23.46 -0.22
N GLY A 207 20.23 -23.36 -1.13
CA GLY A 207 20.61 -24.45 -2.03
C GLY A 207 21.66 -25.39 -1.42
N PRO A 208 21.94 -26.54 -2.05
CA PRO A 208 23.04 -27.43 -1.67
C PRO A 208 24.39 -26.72 -1.78
N GLU A 209 25.34 -26.96 -0.87
CA GLU A 209 26.66 -26.31 -0.89
C GLU A 209 27.45 -26.60 -2.17
N GLU A 210 27.36 -27.83 -2.68
CA GLU A 210 28.08 -28.31 -3.87
C GLU A 210 27.42 -27.85 -5.20
N ALA A 211 26.26 -27.19 -5.14
CA ALA A 211 25.54 -26.76 -6.33
C ALA A 211 26.17 -25.52 -6.96
N ASP A 212 26.07 -25.44 -8.28
CA ASP A 212 26.46 -24.24 -9.02
C ASP A 212 25.46 -23.10 -8.76
N SER A 213 25.94 -22.00 -8.17
CA SER A 213 25.13 -20.81 -7.87
C SER A 213 24.50 -20.21 -9.12
N GLU A 214 25.16 -20.27 -10.28
CA GLU A 214 24.64 -19.73 -11.54
C GLU A 214 23.40 -20.51 -11.99
N ILE A 215 23.40 -21.83 -11.85
CA ILE A 215 22.24 -22.68 -12.20
C ILE A 215 21.03 -22.33 -11.31
N ILE A 216 21.26 -22.07 -10.01
CA ILE A 216 20.20 -21.66 -9.10
C ILE A 216 19.70 -20.27 -9.49
N ALA A 217 20.59 -19.31 -9.73
CA ALA A 217 20.25 -17.94 -10.13
C ALA A 217 19.43 -17.91 -11.42
N ASP A 218 19.84 -18.63 -12.46
CA ASP A 218 19.12 -18.74 -13.74
C ASP A 218 17.73 -19.36 -13.56
N SER A 219 17.64 -20.37 -12.70
CA SER A 219 16.35 -20.99 -12.38
C SER A 219 15.42 -20.00 -11.67
N LEU A 220 15.93 -19.19 -10.75
CA LEU A 220 15.17 -18.15 -10.08
C LEU A 220 14.75 -17.06 -11.07
N ALA A 221 15.66 -16.58 -11.93
CA ALA A 221 15.35 -15.58 -12.95
C ALA A 221 14.23 -16.02 -13.90
N ALA A 222 14.17 -17.31 -14.26
CA ALA A 222 13.10 -17.86 -15.10
C ALA A 222 11.74 -17.99 -14.40
N LEU A 223 11.71 -18.01 -13.06
CA LEU A 223 10.50 -18.23 -12.26
C LEU A 223 9.92 -16.95 -11.66
N LEU A 224 10.77 -15.95 -11.41
CA LEU A 224 10.39 -14.68 -10.83
C LEU A 224 9.75 -13.75 -11.86
N ARG A 225 8.86 -12.87 -11.40
CA ARG A 225 8.23 -11.85 -12.24
C ARG A 225 9.17 -10.65 -12.35
N GLU A 226 8.92 -9.80 -13.34
CA GLU A 226 9.69 -8.57 -13.55
C GLU A 226 9.74 -7.69 -12.29
N GLN A 227 8.64 -7.57 -11.54
CA GLN A 227 8.60 -6.76 -10.31
C GLN A 227 9.28 -7.39 -9.09
N ASP A 228 9.63 -8.67 -9.15
CA ASP A 228 10.28 -9.37 -8.04
C ASP A 228 11.78 -9.05 -8.02
N SER A 229 12.45 -9.21 -6.88
CA SER A 229 13.89 -9.01 -6.78
C SER A 229 14.54 -10.21 -6.10
N VAL A 230 15.78 -10.50 -6.46
CA VAL A 230 16.55 -11.61 -5.87
C VAL A 230 17.96 -11.14 -5.55
N ALA A 231 18.55 -11.60 -4.46
CA ALA A 231 19.91 -11.31 -4.07
C ALA A 231 20.66 -12.59 -3.70
N HIS A 232 21.96 -12.63 -3.97
CA HIS A 232 22.83 -13.73 -3.58
C HIS A 232 23.59 -13.33 -2.29
N LEU A 233 23.33 -14.05 -1.20
CA LEU A 233 23.87 -13.78 0.14
C LEU A 233 25.10 -14.64 0.49
N GLY A 234 25.67 -15.33 -0.51
CA GLY A 234 26.78 -16.27 -0.35
C GLY A 234 26.33 -17.67 0.10
N ASP A 235 27.19 -18.67 -0.13
CA ASP A 235 26.99 -20.08 0.25
C ASP A 235 25.67 -20.67 -0.28
N ASN A 236 25.33 -20.38 -1.53
CA ASN A 236 24.06 -20.76 -2.17
C ASN A 236 22.81 -20.31 -1.39
N ARG A 237 22.91 -19.20 -0.67
CA ARG A 237 21.78 -18.53 -0.02
C ARG A 237 21.26 -17.41 -0.89
N PHE A 238 19.97 -17.42 -1.16
CA PHE A 238 19.30 -16.39 -1.93
C PHE A 238 18.17 -15.77 -1.11
N ALA A 239 18.06 -14.46 -1.15
CA ALA A 239 16.89 -13.76 -0.65
C ALA A 239 16.07 -13.27 -1.84
N ILE A 240 14.75 -13.43 -1.77
CA ILE A 240 13.83 -13.10 -2.83
C ILE A 240 12.77 -12.18 -2.25
N LEU A 241 12.57 -11.02 -2.86
CA LEU A 241 11.44 -10.15 -2.61
C LEU A 241 10.35 -10.43 -3.64
N LEU A 242 9.20 -10.90 -3.18
CA LEU A 242 7.99 -11.04 -3.97
C LEU A 242 7.14 -9.78 -3.78
N ALA A 243 7.19 -8.88 -4.76
CA ALA A 243 6.46 -7.62 -4.71
C ALA A 243 4.97 -7.83 -5.02
N ASP A 244 4.09 -7.00 -4.44
CA ASP A 244 2.63 -7.07 -4.63
C ASP A 244 2.09 -8.51 -4.42
N THR A 245 2.57 -9.17 -3.36
CA THR A 245 2.31 -10.58 -3.04
C THR A 245 2.00 -10.79 -1.57
N ASP A 246 0.74 -11.15 -1.29
CA ASP A 246 0.30 -11.59 0.03
C ASP A 246 0.92 -12.95 0.45
N HIS A 247 0.74 -13.30 1.72
CA HIS A 247 1.28 -14.54 2.29
C HIS A 247 0.83 -15.82 1.55
N ARG A 248 -0.44 -15.90 1.12
CA ARG A 248 -0.98 -17.09 0.44
C ARG A 248 -0.35 -17.26 -0.95
N ASN A 249 -0.21 -16.17 -1.69
CA ASN A 249 0.41 -16.16 -3.00
C ASN A 249 1.93 -16.35 -2.90
N ALA A 250 2.55 -15.87 -1.82
CA ALA A 250 3.97 -16.15 -1.52
C ALA A 250 4.22 -17.63 -1.29
N GLN A 251 3.33 -18.33 -0.56
CA GLN A 251 3.44 -19.78 -0.36
C GLN A 251 3.37 -20.52 -1.70
N ARG A 252 2.43 -20.15 -2.58
CA ARG A 252 2.32 -20.74 -3.93
C ARG A 252 3.58 -20.50 -4.77
N ALA A 253 4.15 -19.31 -4.70
CA ALA A 253 5.40 -18.98 -5.38
C ALA A 253 6.57 -19.82 -4.83
N ALA A 254 6.67 -19.97 -3.51
CA ALA A 254 7.69 -20.80 -2.86
C ALA A 254 7.56 -22.28 -3.27
N ASP A 255 6.35 -22.83 -3.32
CA ASP A 255 6.11 -24.21 -3.75
C ASP A 255 6.52 -24.41 -5.22
N ARG A 256 6.14 -23.50 -6.11
CA ARG A 256 6.55 -23.53 -7.52
C ARG A 256 8.07 -23.46 -7.68
N ILE A 257 8.76 -22.61 -6.91
CA ILE A 257 10.23 -22.51 -6.93
C ILE A 257 10.86 -23.81 -6.45
N ARG A 258 10.34 -24.38 -5.35
CA ARG A 258 10.82 -25.65 -4.81
C ARG A 258 10.69 -26.78 -5.83
N ASP A 259 9.52 -26.92 -6.45
CA ASP A 259 9.25 -27.99 -7.41
C ASP A 259 10.14 -27.88 -8.65
N ALA A 260 10.33 -26.67 -9.18
CA ALA A 260 11.17 -26.42 -10.33
C ALA A 260 12.65 -26.73 -10.07
N LEU A 261 13.17 -26.38 -8.88
CA LEU A 261 14.55 -26.69 -8.49
C LEU A 261 14.74 -28.17 -8.18
N ASN A 262 13.78 -28.81 -7.51
CA ASN A 262 13.79 -30.25 -7.28
C ASN A 262 13.81 -31.05 -8.60
N ALA A 263 13.08 -30.59 -9.63
CA ALA A 263 13.12 -31.23 -10.95
C ALA A 263 14.51 -31.20 -11.61
N LYS A 264 15.36 -30.24 -11.21
CA LYS A 264 16.78 -30.15 -11.60
C LYS A 264 17.72 -30.85 -10.62
N GLN A 265 17.19 -31.66 -9.70
CA GLN A 265 17.93 -32.33 -8.61
C GLN A 265 18.59 -31.37 -7.61
N LEU A 266 18.11 -30.12 -7.54
CA LEU A 266 18.55 -29.12 -6.57
C LEU A 266 17.59 -29.11 -5.38
N LEU A 267 17.94 -29.87 -4.34
CA LEU A 267 17.16 -29.93 -3.10
C LEU A 267 17.34 -28.64 -2.30
N VAL A 268 16.32 -27.78 -2.31
CA VAL A 268 16.35 -26.48 -1.63
C VAL A 268 15.53 -26.45 -0.35
N ARG A 269 15.96 -25.65 0.62
CA ARG A 269 15.13 -25.24 1.76
C ARG A 269 14.62 -23.83 1.50
N LEU A 270 13.32 -23.64 1.73
CA LEU A 270 12.65 -22.37 1.51
C LEU A 270 11.87 -21.98 2.76
N GLN A 271 12.10 -20.76 3.22
CA GLN A 271 11.30 -20.10 4.25
C GLN A 271 10.67 -18.85 3.64
N HIS A 272 9.48 -18.48 4.12
CA HIS A 272 8.82 -17.27 3.69
C HIS A 272 8.25 -16.50 4.87
N ARG A 273 8.11 -15.18 4.70
CA ARG A 273 7.39 -14.32 5.63
C ARG A 273 6.76 -13.15 4.89
N ALA A 274 5.63 -12.67 5.40
CA ALA A 274 5.11 -11.38 4.98
C ALA A 274 6.09 -10.27 5.37
N LEU A 275 6.25 -9.27 4.51
CA LEU A 275 6.97 -8.06 4.83
C LEU A 275 6.01 -7.10 5.52
N THR A 276 6.30 -6.79 6.78
CA THR A 276 5.53 -5.84 7.59
C THR A 276 6.43 -4.68 7.96
N ALA A 277 5.95 -3.45 7.72
CA ALA A 277 6.59 -2.22 8.15
C ALA A 277 6.43 -1.98 9.65
#